data_AF-A0A2G5ZJ25-F1
#
_entry.id   AF-A0A2G5ZJ25-F1
#
_cell.length_a   1.000
_cell.length_b   1.000
_cell.length_c   1.000
_cell.angle_alpha   90.00
_cell.angle_beta   90.00
_cell.angle_gamma   90.00
#
_symmetry.space_group_name_H-M   'P 1'
#
loop_
_entity.id
_entity.type
_entity.pdbx_description
1 polymer ?
#
loop_
_entity_poly.entity_id
_entity_poly.type
_entity_poly.pdbx_seq_one_letter_code
_entity_poly.pdbx_strand_id
1 'polypeptide(L)'
;MTKRMLLLPVLLLLTACSINPSSQNTIIDWVDFVKWNDATYEANYEMNELEKDWETTEEVGEVKYMLDGHASANHQSKNGDAAYLPKGTKVFAMKGYDPAFRIIADGKVYEVTESDTAETVGDFLDIEGKVQRVILQSEQDLSFIGEFSDEHAEQLIEELLIMPYEPDRRATEGKRVFFGIELVDGTMTRSLYWPETGYVHYGGVASVEVKGIFEVEMGEYDY
;
A
#
# COMPACT_ATOMS: atom_id res chain seq x y z
N MET A 1 -4.06 69.39 52.57
CA MET A 1 -3.00 68.51 52.01
C MET A 1 -3.57 67.11 51.93
N THR A 2 -3.95 66.67 50.73
CA THR A 2 -4.51 65.32 50.50
C THR A 2 -4.10 64.83 49.12
N LYS A 3 -3.74 63.55 49.09
CA LYS A 3 -3.03 62.82 48.04
C LYS A 3 -3.85 62.61 46.75
N ARG A 4 -3.08 62.57 45.65
CA ARG A 4 -3.17 61.69 44.45
C ARG A 4 -4.55 61.45 43.83
N MET A 5 -4.68 61.88 42.57
CA MET A 5 -5.44 61.11 41.58
C MET A 5 -4.83 61.34 40.18
N LEU A 6 -3.92 60.45 39.78
CA LEU A 6 -3.56 60.27 38.37
C LEU A 6 -4.06 58.87 37.99
N LEU A 7 -5.26 58.83 37.42
CA LEU A 7 -5.90 57.62 36.93
C LEU A 7 -5.43 57.37 35.48
N LEU A 8 -4.47 56.46 35.36
CA LEU A 8 -4.45 55.33 34.43
C LEU A 8 -4.87 55.58 32.96
N PRO A 9 -3.93 55.59 31.99
CA PRO A 9 -4.16 55.08 30.64
C PRO A 9 -3.46 53.71 30.53
N VAL A 10 -4.02 52.68 31.17
CA VAL A 10 -3.54 51.28 31.06
C VAL A 10 -4.75 50.36 30.87
N LEU A 11 -5.58 50.65 29.87
CA LEU A 11 -6.74 49.80 29.54
C LEU A 11 -6.93 49.59 28.04
N LEU A 12 -5.86 49.67 27.24
CA LEU A 12 -5.92 49.49 25.78
C LEU A 12 -4.93 48.41 25.25
N LEU A 13 -4.45 47.50 26.10
CA LEU A 13 -3.51 46.44 25.69
C LEU A 13 -4.00 45.01 25.97
N LEU A 14 -5.32 44.77 26.08
CA LEU A 14 -5.89 43.43 26.31
C LEU A 14 -6.92 43.00 25.27
N THR A 15 -6.68 43.29 24.00
CA THR A 15 -7.31 42.56 22.89
C THR A 15 -6.25 41.80 22.11
N ALA A 16 -5.47 40.97 22.80
CA ALA A 16 -4.86 39.81 22.16
C ALA A 16 -5.99 38.81 21.98
N CYS A 17 -6.51 38.72 20.76
CA CYS A 17 -7.42 37.66 20.38
C CYS A 17 -6.76 36.33 20.75
N SER A 18 -7.39 35.58 21.67
CA SER A 18 -7.22 34.14 21.76
C SER A 18 -7.73 33.55 20.44
N ILE A 19 -6.87 33.52 19.43
CA ILE A 19 -7.04 32.58 18.31
C ILE A 19 -6.80 31.22 18.96
N ASN A 20 -7.85 30.64 19.55
CA ASN A 20 -7.92 29.19 19.61
C ASN A 20 -8.04 28.80 18.14
N PRO A 21 -7.02 28.19 17.50
CA PRO A 21 -7.30 27.42 16.32
C PRO A 21 -8.28 26.36 16.81
N SER A 22 -9.56 26.56 16.52
CA SER A 22 -10.54 25.48 16.58
C SER A 22 -9.84 24.32 15.89
N SER A 23 -9.65 23.22 16.62
CA SER A 23 -9.25 21.94 16.04
C SER A 23 -10.23 21.71 14.90
N GLN A 24 -9.83 22.04 13.68
CA GLN A 24 -10.56 21.64 12.51
C GLN A 24 -10.46 20.13 12.55
N ASN A 25 -11.52 19.49 13.05
CA ASN A 25 -11.69 18.06 12.99
C ASN A 25 -11.92 17.74 11.52
N THR A 26 -10.85 17.80 10.74
CA THR A 26 -10.83 17.26 9.39
C THR A 26 -11.01 15.77 9.56
N ILE A 27 -12.15 15.26 9.10
CA ILE A 27 -12.32 13.82 8.91
C ILE A 27 -11.43 13.48 7.71
N ILE A 28 -10.42 12.65 7.98
CA ILE A 28 -9.50 12.17 6.95
C ILE A 28 -10.02 10.81 6.54
N ASP A 29 -10.32 10.66 5.26
CA ASP A 29 -10.62 9.37 4.66
C ASP A 29 -9.28 8.70 4.33
N TRP A 30 -8.96 7.63 5.05
CA TRP A 30 -7.71 6.90 4.93
C TRP A 30 -7.87 5.75 3.93
N VAL A 31 -6.79 5.41 3.23
CA VAL A 31 -6.67 4.07 2.65
C VAL A 31 -6.65 3.05 3.81
N ASP A 32 -7.34 1.92 3.70
CA ASP A 32 -7.30 0.88 4.75
C ASP A 32 -5.92 0.22 4.76
N PHE A 33 -5.05 0.66 5.68
CA PHE A 33 -3.68 0.16 5.78
C PHE A 33 -3.27 -0.20 7.20
N VAL A 34 -2.21 -1.02 7.31
CA VAL A 34 -1.45 -1.31 8.53
C VAL A 34 0.03 -1.02 8.27
N LYS A 35 0.69 -0.26 9.16
CA LYS A 35 2.15 -0.09 9.16
C LYS A 35 2.76 -1.09 10.13
N TRP A 36 3.57 -2.01 9.62
CA TRP A 36 4.25 -3.03 10.41
C TRP A 36 5.61 -3.34 9.82
N ASN A 37 6.61 -3.58 10.67
CA ASN A 37 7.97 -3.95 10.27
C ASN A 37 8.58 -3.05 9.17
N ASP A 38 8.40 -1.74 9.30
CA ASP A 38 8.89 -0.73 8.36
C ASP A 38 8.32 -0.90 6.93
N ALA A 39 7.13 -1.50 6.82
CA ALA A 39 6.38 -1.66 5.57
C ALA A 39 4.92 -1.18 5.72
N THR A 40 4.33 -0.72 4.61
CA THR A 40 2.90 -0.44 4.46
C THR A 40 2.21 -1.66 3.88
N TYR A 41 1.13 -2.10 4.51
CA TYR A 41 0.24 -3.10 3.96
C TYR A 41 -1.14 -2.50 3.77
N GLU A 42 -1.69 -2.61 2.57
CA GLU A 42 -3.05 -2.16 2.26
C GLU A 42 -4.01 -3.35 2.25
N ALA A 43 -5.27 -3.11 2.64
CA ALA A 43 -6.28 -4.14 2.61
C ALA A 43 -6.47 -4.64 1.18
N ASN A 44 -6.29 -5.95 0.96
CA ASN A 44 -6.52 -6.56 -0.34
C ASN A 44 -8.03 -6.77 -0.52
N TYR A 45 -8.70 -5.81 -1.19
CA TYR A 45 -10.16 -5.81 -1.35
C TYR A 45 -10.70 -7.09 -2.00
N GLU A 46 -10.08 -7.56 -3.09
CA GLU A 46 -10.52 -8.75 -3.82
C GLU A 46 -10.45 -10.00 -2.92
N MET A 47 -9.36 -10.17 -2.17
CA MET A 47 -9.23 -11.30 -1.24
C MET A 47 -10.20 -11.22 -0.07
N ASN A 48 -10.50 -10.00 0.40
CA ASN A 48 -11.42 -9.78 1.51
C ASN A 48 -12.89 -9.97 1.10
N GLU A 49 -13.24 -9.77 -0.17
CA GLU A 49 -14.57 -10.08 -0.73
C GLU A 49 -14.85 -11.59 -0.85
N LEU A 50 -13.80 -12.44 -0.82
CA LEU A 50 -13.99 -13.89 -0.82
C LEU A 50 -14.63 -14.42 0.48
N GLU A 51 -14.72 -13.59 1.53
CA GLU A 51 -15.26 -13.93 2.85
C GLU A 51 -14.71 -15.27 3.40
N LYS A 52 -13.46 -15.59 3.05
CA LYS A 52 -12.78 -16.82 3.44
C LYS A 52 -12.09 -16.64 4.77
N ASP A 53 -12.17 -17.66 5.62
CA ASP A 53 -11.35 -17.73 6.83
C ASP A 53 -9.93 -18.15 6.45
N TRP A 54 -9.02 -17.18 6.44
CA TRP A 54 -7.62 -17.39 6.08
C TRP A 54 -6.86 -17.93 7.29
N GLU A 55 -6.18 -19.06 7.11
CA GLU A 55 -5.38 -19.65 8.18
C GLU A 55 -4.22 -18.73 8.57
N THR A 56 -4.06 -18.52 9.87
CA THR A 56 -2.97 -17.75 10.47
C THR A 56 -1.93 -18.67 11.11
N THR A 57 -0.74 -18.14 11.32
CA THR A 57 0.34 -18.82 12.05
C THR A 57 0.69 -18.03 13.32
N GLU A 58 1.89 -17.49 13.46
CA GLU A 58 2.29 -16.69 14.61
C GLU A 58 1.72 -15.26 14.62
N GLU A 59 1.57 -14.71 15.83
CA GLU A 59 1.39 -13.27 16.03
C GLU A 59 2.72 -12.56 15.70
N VAL A 60 2.69 -11.65 14.73
CA VAL A 60 3.86 -10.88 14.29
C VAL A 60 3.83 -9.43 14.78
N GLY A 61 2.66 -8.96 15.25
CA GLY A 61 2.52 -7.60 15.74
C GLY A 61 1.18 -7.31 16.41
N GLU A 62 1.03 -6.05 16.82
CA GLU A 62 -0.19 -5.52 17.43
C GLU A 62 -0.35 -4.06 17.01
N VAL A 63 -1.59 -3.66 16.70
CA VAL A 63 -1.96 -2.27 16.44
C VAL A 63 -1.85 -1.47 17.74
N LYS A 64 -1.04 -0.43 17.72
CA LYS A 64 -0.76 0.49 18.84
C LYS A 64 -1.58 1.77 18.75
N TYR A 65 -1.98 2.16 17.55
CA TYR A 65 -2.68 3.41 17.29
C TYR A 65 -3.59 3.30 16.05
N MET A 66 -4.87 3.65 16.21
CA MET A 66 -5.82 3.77 15.10
C MET A 66 -5.82 5.21 14.62
N LEU A 67 -5.72 5.44 13.31
CA LEU A 67 -5.66 6.79 12.74
C LEU A 67 -7.05 7.41 12.59
N ASP A 68 -8.04 6.64 12.14
CA ASP A 68 -9.38 7.14 11.92
C ASP A 68 -9.95 7.79 13.19
N GLY A 69 -10.46 9.01 13.07
CA GLY A 69 -10.97 9.82 14.17
C GLY A 69 -9.94 10.29 15.22
N HIS A 70 -8.66 9.94 15.10
CA HIS A 70 -7.63 10.25 16.11
C HIS A 70 -6.41 11.01 15.56
N ALA A 71 -6.00 10.72 14.33
CA ALA A 71 -4.84 11.34 13.69
C ALA A 71 -5.18 12.68 13.03
N SER A 72 -4.21 13.61 13.06
CA SER A 72 -4.27 14.86 12.32
C SER A 72 -3.68 14.71 10.91
N ALA A 73 -3.96 15.67 10.02
CA ALA A 73 -3.53 15.62 8.61
C ALA A 73 -2.00 15.63 8.40
N ASN A 74 -1.24 15.99 9.44
CA ASN A 74 0.23 15.98 9.44
C ASN A 74 0.82 14.77 10.18
N HIS A 75 0.01 13.78 10.55
CA HIS A 75 0.49 12.54 11.15
C HIS A 75 1.37 11.78 10.15
N GLN A 76 2.54 11.33 10.62
CA GLN A 76 3.42 10.45 9.86
C GLN A 76 3.23 9.04 10.40
N SER A 77 2.71 8.16 9.54
CA SER A 77 2.45 6.76 9.88
C SER A 77 3.74 6.04 10.27
N LYS A 78 3.65 5.14 11.25
CA LYS A 78 4.78 4.36 11.78
C LYS A 78 4.35 2.98 12.25
N ASN A 79 5.29 2.08 12.54
CA ASN A 79 4.97 0.72 12.99
C ASN A 79 3.99 0.67 14.18
N GLY A 80 2.94 -0.12 14.00
CA GLY A 80 1.81 -0.24 14.93
C GLY A 80 0.66 0.72 14.64
N ASP A 81 0.77 1.58 13.64
CA ASP A 81 -0.35 2.37 13.16
C ASP A 81 -1.24 1.53 12.24
N ALA A 82 -2.55 1.73 12.33
CA ALA A 82 -3.51 1.23 11.37
C ALA A 82 -4.56 2.30 11.05
N ALA A 83 -5.04 2.33 9.82
CA ALA A 83 -6.07 3.28 9.39
C ALA A 83 -7.35 3.11 10.23
N TYR A 84 -7.89 1.89 10.25
CA TYR A 84 -9.23 1.61 10.81
C TYR A 84 -9.25 0.54 11.89
N LEU A 85 -8.14 -0.15 12.15
CA LEU A 85 -8.11 -1.21 13.16
C LEU A 85 -7.94 -0.63 14.57
N PRO A 86 -8.76 -1.06 15.56
CA PRO A 86 -8.61 -0.61 16.93
C PRO A 86 -7.25 -0.94 17.53
N LYS A 87 -6.81 -0.10 18.48
CA LYS A 87 -5.65 -0.43 19.32
C LYS A 87 -5.86 -1.77 20.03
N GLY A 88 -4.84 -2.62 20.01
CA GLY A 88 -4.84 -3.96 20.58
C GLY A 88 -5.21 -5.06 19.60
N THR A 89 -5.64 -4.71 18.36
CA THR A 89 -5.85 -5.70 17.30
C THR A 89 -4.54 -6.40 16.99
N LYS A 90 -4.57 -7.74 17.02
CA LYS A 90 -3.42 -8.58 16.72
C LYS A 90 -3.20 -8.70 15.22
N VAL A 91 -1.93 -8.74 14.83
CA VAL A 91 -1.47 -8.94 13.46
C VAL A 91 -0.78 -10.29 13.39
N PHE A 92 -1.18 -11.12 12.44
CA PHE A 92 -0.69 -12.49 12.28
C PHE A 92 -0.06 -12.68 10.89
N ALA A 93 0.92 -13.58 10.82
CA ALA A 93 1.40 -14.07 9.54
C ALA A 93 0.35 -14.96 8.87
N MET A 94 0.14 -14.77 7.57
CA MET A 94 -0.73 -15.62 6.77
C MET A 94 -0.04 -16.96 6.49
N LYS A 95 -0.73 -18.07 6.75
CA LYS A 95 -0.13 -19.39 6.53
C LYS A 95 0.23 -19.58 5.06
N GLY A 96 1.49 -19.97 4.82
CA GLY A 96 2.01 -20.25 3.48
C GLY A 96 2.71 -19.08 2.81
N TYR A 97 2.78 -17.92 3.46
CA TYR A 97 3.49 -16.73 2.96
C TYR A 97 4.40 -16.13 4.03
N ASP A 98 5.47 -15.49 3.59
CA ASP A 98 6.28 -14.60 4.42
C ASP A 98 5.43 -13.38 4.84
N PRO A 99 5.46 -12.96 6.13
CA PRO A 99 4.74 -11.78 6.58
C PRO A 99 5.23 -10.47 5.92
N ALA A 100 6.41 -10.45 5.29
CA ALA A 100 6.84 -9.35 4.43
C ALA A 100 5.87 -9.12 3.25
N PHE A 101 5.20 -10.16 2.78
CA PHE A 101 4.23 -10.09 1.68
C PHE A 101 2.80 -9.85 2.17
N ARG A 102 2.32 -10.70 3.08
CA ARG A 102 0.92 -10.69 3.54
C ARG A 102 0.79 -10.92 5.04
N ILE A 103 -0.04 -10.10 5.65
CA ILE A 103 -0.43 -10.20 7.05
C ILE A 103 -1.95 -10.25 7.17
N ILE A 104 -2.43 -10.81 8.28
CA ILE A 104 -3.85 -10.87 8.62
C ILE A 104 -4.10 -10.09 9.89
N ALA A 105 -5.11 -9.22 9.88
CA ALA A 105 -5.57 -8.52 11.06
C ALA A 105 -7.10 -8.36 11.01
N ASP A 106 -7.78 -8.70 12.10
CA ASP A 106 -9.25 -8.70 12.19
C ASP A 106 -9.94 -9.49 11.06
N GLY A 107 -9.35 -10.64 10.70
CA GLY A 107 -9.86 -11.52 9.63
C GLY A 107 -9.63 -10.99 8.20
N LYS A 108 -9.10 -9.77 8.05
CA LYS A 108 -8.76 -9.20 6.74
C LYS A 108 -7.32 -9.49 6.35
N VAL A 109 -7.11 -9.72 5.07
CA VAL A 109 -5.79 -9.81 4.44
C VAL A 109 -5.33 -8.41 4.05
N TYR A 110 -4.11 -8.10 4.47
CA TYR A 110 -3.38 -6.92 4.05
C TYR A 110 -2.13 -7.37 3.28
N GLU A 111 -1.89 -6.74 2.13
CA GLU A 111 -0.78 -7.04 1.22
C GLU A 111 0.16 -5.84 1.17
N VAL A 112 1.47 -6.10 1.16
CA VAL A 112 2.49 -5.07 1.14
C VAL A 112 2.38 -4.20 -0.12
N THR A 113 2.47 -2.89 0.06
CA THR A 113 2.51 -1.91 -1.05
C THR A 113 3.80 -1.10 -1.06
N GLU A 114 4.42 -0.92 0.11
CA GLU A 114 5.67 -0.18 0.27
C GLU A 114 6.52 -0.83 1.36
N SER A 115 7.85 -0.85 1.18
CA SER A 115 8.81 -1.31 2.18
C SER A 115 9.91 -0.27 2.35
N ASP A 116 10.25 0.11 3.58
CA ASP A 116 11.30 1.09 3.84
C ASP A 116 12.70 0.44 3.85
N THR A 117 12.76 -0.90 3.82
CA THR A 117 14.01 -1.67 3.99
C THR A 117 14.35 -2.61 2.83
N ALA A 118 13.45 -2.80 1.86
CA ALA A 118 13.70 -3.69 0.72
C ALA A 118 14.77 -3.13 -0.22
N GLU A 119 15.61 -4.03 -0.74
CA GLU A 119 16.59 -3.75 -1.79
C GLU A 119 16.06 -4.20 -3.16
N THR A 120 15.27 -5.28 -3.18
CA THR A 120 14.62 -5.84 -4.35
C THR A 120 13.14 -6.08 -4.11
N VAL A 121 12.36 -6.21 -5.19
CA VAL A 121 10.94 -6.57 -5.07
C VAL A 121 10.74 -7.94 -4.42
N GLY A 122 11.64 -8.89 -4.66
CA GLY A 122 11.60 -10.22 -4.05
C GLY A 122 11.77 -10.23 -2.53
N ASP A 123 12.31 -9.16 -1.93
CA ASP A 123 12.43 -9.05 -0.47
C ASP A 123 11.05 -8.94 0.24
N PHE A 124 10.00 -8.58 -0.50
CA PHE A 124 8.64 -8.48 0.04
C PHE A 124 7.58 -9.19 -0.80
N LEU A 125 7.84 -9.52 -2.08
CA LEU A 125 6.88 -10.20 -2.95
C LEU A 125 7.10 -11.72 -2.91
N ASP A 126 6.54 -12.38 -1.90
CA ASP A 126 6.74 -13.82 -1.63
C ASP A 126 5.92 -14.73 -2.57
N ILE A 127 6.18 -14.66 -3.88
CA ILE A 127 5.44 -15.39 -4.93
C ILE A 127 6.27 -16.43 -5.67
N GLU A 128 7.57 -16.56 -5.39
CA GLU A 128 8.45 -17.55 -6.02
C GLU A 128 7.88 -18.97 -5.85
N GLY A 129 7.69 -19.69 -6.96
CA GLY A 129 7.13 -21.04 -6.97
C GLY A 129 5.66 -21.13 -6.53
N LYS A 130 4.96 -19.99 -6.38
CA LYS A 130 3.54 -19.93 -5.98
C LYS A 130 2.62 -19.41 -7.07
N VAL A 131 3.16 -19.02 -8.22
CA VAL A 131 2.39 -18.48 -9.36
C VAL A 131 1.70 -19.61 -10.13
N GLN A 132 0.40 -19.44 -10.36
CA GLN A 132 -0.42 -20.31 -11.20
C GLN A 132 -0.46 -19.81 -12.65
N ARG A 133 -0.61 -18.50 -12.85
CA ARG A 133 -0.59 -17.83 -14.16
C ARG A 133 -0.51 -16.32 -14.01
N VAL A 134 -0.17 -15.62 -15.10
CA VAL A 134 -0.20 -14.17 -15.19
C VAL A 134 -1.22 -13.76 -16.25
N ILE A 135 -2.09 -12.81 -15.93
CA ILE A 135 -3.18 -12.37 -16.79
C ILE A 135 -3.12 -10.87 -17.08
N LEU A 136 -3.52 -10.47 -18.28
CA LEU A 136 -3.81 -9.08 -18.65
C LEU A 136 -5.26 -8.76 -18.32
N GLN A 137 -5.49 -7.53 -17.83
CA GLN A 137 -6.81 -7.10 -17.39
C GLN A 137 -7.17 -5.70 -17.87
N SER A 138 -8.46 -5.47 -18.06
CA SER A 138 -9.01 -4.19 -18.51
C SER A 138 -8.77 -3.09 -17.48
N GLU A 139 -8.27 -1.95 -17.93
CA GLU A 139 -8.17 -0.73 -17.11
C GLU A 139 -9.55 -0.23 -16.64
N GLN A 140 -10.64 -0.55 -17.33
CA GLN A 140 -11.96 -0.01 -17.04
C GLN A 140 -12.68 -0.75 -15.90
N ASP A 141 -12.56 -2.07 -15.87
CA ASP A 141 -13.37 -2.94 -15.02
C ASP A 141 -12.63 -4.17 -14.49
N LEU A 142 -11.32 -4.27 -14.71
CA LEU A 142 -10.47 -5.39 -14.30
C LEU A 142 -10.89 -6.74 -14.92
N SER A 143 -11.75 -6.74 -15.94
CA SER A 143 -12.10 -7.96 -16.66
C SER A 143 -10.89 -8.58 -17.34
N PHE A 144 -10.89 -9.91 -17.46
CA PHE A 144 -9.84 -10.67 -18.14
C PHE A 144 -9.74 -10.27 -19.61
N ILE A 145 -8.53 -9.98 -20.08
CA ILE A 145 -8.21 -9.70 -21.49
C ILE A 145 -7.46 -10.88 -22.12
N GLY A 146 -6.42 -11.35 -21.44
CA GLY A 146 -5.50 -12.35 -21.99
C GLY A 146 -4.66 -12.98 -20.89
N GLU A 147 -3.92 -14.01 -21.25
CA GLU A 147 -3.06 -14.77 -20.33
C GLU A 147 -1.68 -14.86 -20.94
N PHE A 148 -0.65 -14.61 -20.13
CA PHE A 148 0.73 -14.75 -20.58
C PHE A 148 1.01 -16.22 -20.89
N SER A 149 1.84 -16.48 -21.90
CA SER A 149 2.37 -17.82 -22.09
C SER A 149 3.15 -18.29 -20.84
N ASP A 150 3.17 -19.60 -20.57
CA ASP A 150 3.87 -20.16 -19.39
C ASP A 150 5.34 -19.70 -19.33
N GLU A 151 6.02 -19.68 -20.48
CA GLU A 151 7.42 -19.24 -20.60
C GLU A 151 7.60 -17.76 -20.23
N HIS A 152 6.74 -16.88 -20.74
CA HIS A 152 6.80 -15.46 -20.42
C HIS A 152 6.36 -15.16 -19.00
N ALA A 153 5.40 -15.90 -18.46
CA ALA A 153 5.01 -15.81 -17.06
C ALA A 153 6.19 -16.16 -16.16
N GLU A 154 6.87 -17.29 -16.40
CA GLU A 154 8.06 -17.69 -15.63
C GLU A 154 9.17 -16.62 -15.68
N GLN A 155 9.54 -16.18 -16.88
CA GLN A 155 10.57 -15.15 -17.07
C GLN A 155 10.20 -13.81 -16.42
N LEU A 156 8.94 -13.39 -16.50
CA LEU A 156 8.45 -12.18 -15.84
C LEU A 156 8.65 -12.27 -14.33
N ILE A 157 8.28 -13.40 -13.72
CA ILE A 157 8.39 -13.57 -12.26
C ILE A 157 9.85 -13.60 -11.81
N GLU A 158 10.73 -14.33 -12.52
CA GLU A 158 12.16 -14.36 -12.21
C GLU A 158 12.78 -12.96 -12.22
N GLU A 159 12.54 -12.19 -13.28
CA GLU A 159 13.06 -10.83 -13.45
C GLU A 159 12.43 -9.85 -12.46
N LEU A 160 11.14 -10.02 -12.16
CA LEU A 160 10.43 -9.17 -11.22
C LEU A 160 11.01 -9.31 -9.81
N LEU A 161 11.29 -10.53 -9.35
CA LEU A 161 11.77 -10.78 -7.99
C LEU A 161 13.20 -10.25 -7.75
N ILE A 162 14.04 -10.19 -8.77
CA ILE A 162 15.38 -9.61 -8.67
C ILE A 162 15.43 -8.11 -9.00
N MET A 163 14.29 -7.52 -9.40
CA MET A 163 14.22 -6.12 -9.79
C MET A 163 14.58 -5.21 -8.61
N PRO A 164 15.53 -4.26 -8.78
CA PRO A 164 15.85 -3.29 -7.75
C PRO A 164 14.63 -2.49 -7.31
N TYR A 165 14.47 -2.35 -6.00
CA TYR A 165 13.38 -1.59 -5.41
C TYR A 165 13.77 -0.11 -5.23
N GLU A 166 12.96 0.76 -5.81
CA GLU A 166 13.09 2.22 -5.88
C GLU A 166 11.79 2.88 -5.35
N PRO A 167 11.55 2.94 -4.02
CA PRO A 167 10.27 3.38 -3.43
C PRO A 167 9.85 4.82 -3.78
N ASP A 168 10.85 5.68 -4.02
CA ASP A 168 10.65 7.08 -4.41
C ASP A 168 10.30 7.24 -5.89
N ARG A 169 10.49 6.19 -6.70
CA ARG A 169 10.20 6.22 -8.13
C ARG A 169 8.76 5.85 -8.37
N ARG A 170 8.03 6.71 -9.08
CA ARG A 170 6.64 6.48 -9.45
C ARG A 170 6.39 6.98 -10.87
N ALA A 171 5.61 6.23 -11.64
CA ALA A 171 4.97 6.74 -12.84
C ALA A 171 3.52 7.11 -12.50
N THR A 172 3.15 8.37 -12.71
CA THR A 172 1.81 8.89 -12.37
C THR A 172 0.96 9.18 -13.61
N GLU A 173 1.56 9.12 -14.80
CA GLU A 173 0.95 9.51 -16.07
C GLU A 173 1.34 8.51 -17.19
N GLY A 174 0.55 8.49 -18.27
CA GLY A 174 0.77 7.61 -19.43
C GLY A 174 -0.12 6.37 -19.48
N LYS A 175 0.03 5.57 -20.55
CA LYS A 175 -0.72 4.30 -20.71
C LYS A 175 -0.35 3.33 -19.60
N ARG A 176 -1.35 2.67 -19.02
CA ARG A 176 -1.21 1.67 -17.95
C ARG A 176 -1.65 0.30 -18.44
N VAL A 177 -0.87 -0.70 -18.09
CA VAL A 177 -1.16 -2.11 -18.34
C VAL A 177 -1.45 -2.76 -17.01
N PHE A 178 -2.67 -3.23 -16.82
CA PHE A 178 -3.07 -3.94 -15.61
C PHE A 178 -2.78 -5.41 -15.82
N PHE A 179 -2.07 -6.01 -14.87
CA PHE A 179 -1.85 -7.45 -14.86
C PHE A 179 -2.07 -8.01 -13.47
N GLY A 180 -2.59 -9.23 -13.44
CA GLY A 180 -2.82 -10.01 -12.23
C GLY A 180 -1.89 -11.22 -12.21
N ILE A 181 -1.33 -11.52 -11.06
CA ILE A 181 -0.59 -12.74 -10.80
C ILE A 181 -1.48 -13.61 -9.92
N GLU A 182 -2.09 -14.62 -10.53
CA GLU A 182 -2.88 -15.61 -9.79
C GLU A 182 -1.94 -16.62 -9.14
N LEU A 183 -2.18 -16.92 -7.87
CA LEU A 183 -1.39 -17.85 -7.08
C LEU A 183 -2.10 -19.20 -6.95
N VAL A 184 -1.34 -20.25 -6.69
CA VAL A 184 -1.83 -21.64 -6.61
C VAL A 184 -2.89 -21.87 -5.53
N ASP A 185 -3.01 -20.98 -4.56
CA ASP A 185 -4.02 -21.01 -3.50
C ASP A 185 -5.35 -20.32 -3.89
N GLY A 186 -5.44 -19.83 -5.13
CA GLY A 186 -6.59 -19.14 -5.70
C GLY A 186 -6.64 -17.63 -5.40
N THR A 187 -5.60 -17.07 -4.79
CA THR A 187 -5.49 -15.62 -4.54
C THR A 187 -4.84 -14.91 -5.72
N MET A 188 -4.95 -13.58 -5.75
CA MET A 188 -4.32 -12.74 -6.78
C MET A 188 -3.59 -11.56 -6.11
N THR A 189 -2.40 -11.25 -6.60
CA THR A 189 -1.79 -9.92 -6.45
C THR A 189 -1.86 -9.20 -7.79
N ARG A 190 -2.12 -7.88 -7.76
CA ARG A 190 -2.36 -7.07 -8.95
C ARG A 190 -1.34 -5.95 -9.00
N SER A 191 -0.84 -5.67 -10.19
CA SER A 191 0.07 -4.55 -10.40
C SER A 191 -0.19 -3.86 -11.74
N LEU A 192 0.58 -2.81 -11.95
CA LEU A 192 0.49 -1.90 -13.08
C LEU A 192 1.86 -1.81 -13.74
N TYR A 193 1.88 -1.83 -15.06
CA TYR A 193 3.07 -1.59 -15.86
C TYR A 193 2.86 -0.37 -16.78
N TRP A 194 3.87 0.49 -16.88
CA TRP A 194 3.87 1.66 -17.77
C TRP A 194 4.85 1.42 -18.92
N PRO A 195 4.38 1.06 -20.13
CA PRO A 195 5.23 0.72 -21.26
C PRO A 195 6.23 1.82 -21.62
N GLU A 196 5.83 3.09 -21.52
CA GLU A 196 6.68 4.23 -21.89
C GLU A 196 7.92 4.38 -21.01
N THR A 197 7.81 4.06 -19.72
CA THR A 197 8.90 4.24 -18.74
C THR A 197 9.56 2.92 -18.36
N GLY A 198 8.84 1.80 -18.53
CA GLY A 198 9.19 0.52 -17.96
C GLY A 198 8.83 0.38 -16.48
N TYR A 199 8.17 1.36 -15.87
CA TYR A 199 7.87 1.31 -14.44
C TYR A 199 6.85 0.21 -14.14
N VAL A 200 7.09 -0.55 -13.09
CA VAL A 200 6.16 -1.54 -12.53
C VAL A 200 5.75 -1.06 -11.14
N HIS A 201 4.45 -1.10 -10.81
CA HIS A 201 3.89 -0.74 -9.51
C HIS A 201 4.15 -1.82 -8.43
N TYR A 202 5.37 -2.34 -8.43
CA TYR A 202 6.05 -2.92 -7.29
C TYR A 202 7.26 -2.05 -6.90
N GLY A 203 7.37 -0.83 -7.47
CA GLY A 203 8.39 0.14 -7.11
C GLY A 203 9.71 -0.05 -7.86
N GLY A 204 9.70 -0.40 -9.15
CA GLY A 204 10.94 -0.59 -9.90
C GLY A 204 10.77 -0.39 -11.40
N VAL A 205 11.86 -0.55 -12.14
CA VAL A 205 11.87 -0.49 -13.61
C VAL A 205 12.19 -1.86 -14.19
N ALA A 206 11.28 -2.32 -15.04
CA ALA A 206 11.44 -3.53 -15.84
C ALA A 206 12.74 -3.53 -16.65
N SER A 207 13.40 -4.69 -16.68
CA SER A 207 14.50 -5.00 -17.61
C SER A 207 14.02 -4.94 -19.06
N VAL A 208 14.95 -4.94 -20.01
CA VAL A 208 14.61 -4.90 -21.45
C VAL A 208 13.84 -6.17 -21.84
N GLU A 209 14.19 -7.27 -21.20
CA GLU A 209 13.58 -8.59 -21.31
C GLU A 209 12.11 -8.52 -20.88
N VAL A 210 11.82 -8.00 -19.69
CA VAL A 210 10.43 -7.81 -19.20
C VAL A 210 9.64 -6.88 -20.11
N LYS A 211 10.25 -5.79 -20.61
CA LYS A 211 9.58 -4.90 -21.57
C LYS A 211 9.17 -5.64 -22.83
N GLY A 212 10.07 -6.45 -23.39
CA GLY A 212 9.81 -7.28 -24.57
C GLY A 212 8.69 -8.29 -24.34
N ILE A 213 8.65 -8.91 -23.16
CA ILE A 213 7.56 -9.82 -22.76
C ILE A 213 6.21 -9.09 -22.82
N PHE A 214 6.09 -7.94 -22.15
CA PHE A 214 4.85 -7.16 -22.18
C PHE A 214 4.47 -6.73 -23.60
N GLU A 215 5.43 -6.30 -24.43
CA GLU A 215 5.14 -5.91 -25.82
C GLU A 215 4.56 -7.07 -26.65
N VAL A 216 5.10 -8.28 -26.49
CA VAL A 216 4.59 -9.48 -27.18
C VAL A 216 3.19 -9.82 -26.68
N GLU A 217 3.04 -9.98 -25.37
CA GLU A 217 1.78 -10.42 -24.75
C GLU A 217 0.65 -9.41 -24.99
N MET A 218 0.93 -8.10 -24.85
CA MET A 218 -0.06 -7.06 -25.18
C MET A 218 -0.45 -7.06 -26.65
N GLY A 219 0.52 -7.33 -27.55
CA GLY A 219 0.31 -7.36 -28.99
C GLY A 219 -0.59 -8.51 -29.45
N GLU A 220 -0.64 -9.62 -28.71
CA GLU A 220 -1.52 -10.75 -29.02
C GLU A 220 -3.01 -10.43 -28.78
N TYR A 221 -3.30 -9.52 -27.86
CA TYR A 221 -4.67 -9.23 -27.40
C TYR A 221 -5.18 -7.84 -27.76
N ASP A 222 -4.47 -7.09 -28.61
CA ASP A 222 -4.80 -5.70 -28.98
C ASP A 222 -5.02 -4.79 -27.75
N TYR A 223 -4.20 -4.97 -26.70
CA TYR A 223 -4.26 -4.20 -25.45
C TYR A 223 -3.92 -2.71 -25.66
#